data_AF-A0A1V6GPZ9-F1
#
_entry.id   AF-A0A1V6GPZ9-F1
#
_cell.length_a   1.000
_cell.length_b   1.000
_cell.length_c   1.000
_cell.angle_alpha   90.00
_cell.angle_beta   90.00
_cell.angle_gamma   90.00
#
_symmetry.space_group_name_H-M   'P 1'
#
loop_
_entity.id
_entity.type
_entity.pdbx_description
1 polymer ?
#
loop_
_entity_poly.entity_id
_entity_poly.type
_entity_poly.pdbx_seq_one_letter_code
_entity_poly.pdbx_strand_id
1 'polypeptide(L)'
;MPYVAGKRESRRVLGAYILTQNDVLEGRYFEDAVATTDWGIDLHMETGISYRSTYKNYGRASPCYIPYRCLFSRDIPNLFLAGRHFSVTHVALGSPRVMNTIAQLGVTVGFAAAICTQQGFEPADIYRDPDVFAALRVRLDADALATPSWPANPYTTASAIVDNLDTARIRIVGEWTVSTSDGGKWLSNYFHDGNTGKGGKYVLFCPATPLSGDYTVSTWHSVGGTRATNAPVWVFTQRARVAALAVNAYARSDTPDTWCGNEEMLVGRAGSGKFFRGFLGFDLADLPAHALVDDVTLSLTIRYPDAASVNETAGVAGITVHNLDEPFSPGAVTWNSREAGTPWTTPGGTFATNVLTAIADPPYFGDVTNGQRLVFPSTPDLLARVQALLSQSAPDKILRGVVRTPSLETGYTSRKLYRFAEARLDVTWVDPSVPPTARINLKEQQAQWRPIGVFPAGVDGLRIAIGTGGTDAYVTADAVRVDIARSDIDPDDYDGNGLPNAWERRWFLQETGTDPLADPDGDGSPNREECERGTDPLDPRSRYTAGTRLLLN
;
A
#
# COMPACT_ATOMS: atom_id res chain seq x y z
N MET A 1 18.75 25.81 44.55
CA MET A 1 17.31 25.91 44.20
C MET A 1 17.03 27.37 43.86
N PRO A 2 16.50 27.71 42.68
CA PRO A 2 16.12 29.09 42.38
C PRO A 2 15.09 29.58 43.42
N TYR A 3 15.26 30.81 43.90
CA TYR A 3 14.45 31.43 44.98
C TYR A 3 13.00 31.73 44.55
N VAL A 4 12.75 31.78 43.23
CA VAL A 4 11.42 31.90 42.63
C VAL A 4 11.30 30.79 41.57
N ALA A 5 10.32 29.91 41.72
CA ALA A 5 9.96 28.99 40.65
C ALA A 5 9.41 29.81 39.48
N GLY A 6 10.07 29.75 38.32
CA GLY A 6 9.56 30.43 37.12
C GLY A 6 8.19 29.87 36.74
N LYS A 7 7.16 30.72 36.72
CA LYS A 7 5.82 30.33 36.26
C LYS A 7 5.93 29.94 34.78
N ARG A 8 5.76 28.64 34.50
CA ARG A 8 5.98 28.06 33.16
C ARG A 8 4.88 28.37 32.15
N GLU A 9 3.81 29.03 32.60
CA GLU A 9 2.65 29.37 31.78
C GLU A 9 2.10 30.75 32.12
N SER A 10 1.56 31.42 31.09
CA SER A 10 0.92 32.73 31.17
C SER A 10 -0.30 32.74 30.24
N ARG A 11 -0.72 33.94 29.79
CA ARG A 11 -1.71 34.11 28.73
C ARG A 11 -1.31 33.27 27.50
N ARG A 12 -2.31 32.66 26.86
CA ARG A 12 -2.16 31.84 25.65
C ARG A 12 -2.73 32.59 24.46
N VAL A 13 -2.11 32.38 23.30
CA VAL A 13 -2.64 32.89 22.03
C VAL A 13 -3.64 31.88 21.49
N LEU A 14 -4.71 32.36 20.88
CA LEU A 14 -5.69 31.53 20.18
C LEU A 14 -5.27 31.44 18.72
N GLY A 15 -4.93 30.22 18.30
CA GLY A 15 -4.76 29.90 16.90
C GLY A 15 -6.07 29.48 16.25
N ALA A 16 -6.02 29.15 14.96
CA ALA A 16 -7.19 28.67 14.23
C ALA A 16 -7.75 27.36 14.81
N TYR A 17 -6.92 26.56 15.49
CA TYR A 17 -7.36 25.47 16.37
C TYR A 17 -6.71 25.56 17.73
N ILE A 18 -7.38 25.03 18.75
CA ILE A 18 -6.84 24.91 20.11
C ILE A 18 -6.70 23.43 20.43
N LEU A 19 -5.46 22.92 20.50
CA LEU A 19 -5.24 21.53 20.87
C LEU A 19 -5.74 21.25 22.30
N THR A 20 -6.68 20.31 22.43
CA THR A 20 -7.38 20.02 23.69
C THR A 20 -6.81 18.79 24.40
N GLN A 21 -7.17 18.63 25.67
CA GLN A 21 -6.82 17.42 26.42
C GLN A 21 -7.39 16.17 25.75
N ASN A 22 -8.61 16.24 25.22
CA ASN A 22 -9.27 15.09 24.58
C ASN A 22 -8.51 14.68 23.31
N ASP A 23 -8.10 15.65 22.48
CA ASP A 23 -7.29 15.36 21.28
C ASP A 23 -6.01 14.56 21.64
N VAL A 24 -5.34 14.95 22.73
CA VAL A 24 -4.13 14.28 23.23
C VAL A 24 -4.45 12.89 23.81
N LEU A 25 -5.54 12.74 24.55
CA LEU A 25 -5.92 11.47 25.19
C LEU A 25 -6.45 10.44 24.19
N GLU A 26 -7.19 10.89 23.19
CA GLU A 26 -7.77 10.06 22.14
C GLU A 26 -6.76 9.76 21.03
N GLY A 27 -5.63 10.48 20.99
CA GLY A 27 -4.65 10.38 19.92
C GLY A 27 -5.24 10.79 18.58
N ARG A 28 -6.09 11.83 18.58
CA ARG A 28 -6.76 12.33 17.38
C ARG A 28 -5.73 12.72 16.34
N TYR A 29 -5.84 12.13 15.16
CA TYR A 29 -5.05 12.56 14.00
C TYR A 29 -5.72 13.76 13.33
N PHE A 30 -4.90 14.59 12.71
CA PHE A 30 -5.32 15.74 11.91
C PHE A 30 -4.61 15.65 10.56
N GLU A 31 -5.32 15.87 9.46
CA GLU A 31 -4.71 15.86 8.11
C GLU A 31 -3.59 16.91 7.97
N ASP A 32 -3.69 17.98 8.75
CA ASP A 32 -2.67 19.02 8.84
C ASP A 32 -1.67 18.81 9.99
N ALA A 33 -1.54 17.60 10.53
CA ALA A 33 -0.58 17.27 11.58
C ALA A 33 0.87 17.45 11.09
N VAL A 34 1.59 18.39 11.71
CA VAL A 34 2.97 18.77 11.35
C VAL A 34 4.01 18.27 12.35
N ALA A 35 3.58 17.84 13.53
CA ALA A 35 4.48 17.29 14.56
C ALA A 35 3.79 16.19 15.36
N THR A 36 4.59 15.31 15.96
CA THR A 36 4.12 14.29 16.90
C THR A 36 4.89 14.27 18.22
N THR A 37 4.25 13.71 19.24
CA THR A 37 4.90 13.30 20.48
C THR A 37 4.29 12.04 21.03
N ASP A 38 5.09 11.15 21.61
CA ASP A 38 4.63 9.99 22.37
C ASP A 38 4.68 10.25 23.89
N TRP A 39 4.95 11.50 24.29
CA TRP A 39 5.02 11.92 25.69
C TRP A 39 3.61 12.05 26.29
N GLY A 40 3.35 11.37 27.41
CA GLY A 40 2.09 11.49 28.14
C GLY A 40 1.89 12.88 28.78
N ILE A 41 0.68 13.15 29.29
CA ILE A 41 0.40 14.43 29.97
C ILE A 41 1.15 14.48 31.32
N ASP A 42 2.19 15.30 31.38
CA ASP A 42 2.98 15.60 32.58
C ASP A 42 2.61 16.99 33.12
N LEU A 43 1.78 17.01 34.17
CA LEU A 43 1.44 18.22 34.91
C LEU A 43 2.12 18.23 36.27
N HIS A 44 2.61 19.40 36.67
CA HIS A 44 3.18 19.61 38.00
C HIS A 44 2.21 20.41 38.86
N MET A 45 1.90 19.89 40.04
CA MET A 45 1.09 20.59 41.04
C MET A 45 1.95 20.96 42.24
N GLU A 46 1.66 22.13 42.80
CA GLU A 46 2.24 22.55 44.07
C GLU A 46 1.57 21.75 45.19
N THR A 47 2.36 20.91 45.86
CA THR A 47 2.00 20.42 47.20
C THR A 47 2.76 21.30 48.18
N GLY A 48 2.18 21.67 49.33
CA GLY A 48 2.72 22.67 50.26
C GLY A 48 4.14 22.39 50.82
N ILE A 49 4.82 21.33 50.38
CA ILE A 49 6.16 20.92 50.78
C ILE A 49 7.05 20.57 49.56
N SER A 50 6.50 20.39 48.34
CA SER A 50 7.27 20.11 47.11
C SER A 50 6.44 20.22 45.81
N TYR A 51 7.12 20.41 44.67
CA TYR A 51 6.51 20.18 43.35
C TYR A 51 6.37 18.68 43.10
N ARG A 52 5.14 18.16 43.01
CA ARG A 52 4.91 16.79 42.54
C ARG A 52 4.53 16.84 41.06
N SER A 53 5.23 16.06 40.23
CA SER A 53 4.72 15.68 38.91
C SER A 53 3.60 14.65 39.12
N THR A 54 2.44 14.95 38.59
CA THR A 54 1.41 13.95 38.28
C THR A 54 1.56 13.59 36.83
N TYR A 55 2.47 12.65 36.55
CA TYR A 55 2.54 12.00 35.26
C TYR A 55 1.44 10.94 35.19
N LYS A 56 0.43 11.16 34.35
CA LYS A 56 -0.63 10.17 34.14
C LYS A 56 -0.36 9.45 32.83
N ASN A 57 0.31 8.30 32.95
CA ASN A 57 0.56 7.37 31.85
C ASN A 57 -0.76 6.64 31.56
N TYR A 58 -1.66 7.25 30.78
CA TYR A 58 -2.76 6.50 30.19
C TYR A 58 -2.13 5.44 29.28
N GLY A 59 -2.44 4.16 29.52
CA GLY A 59 -1.83 3.03 28.82
C GLY A 59 -1.68 3.32 27.33
N ARG A 60 -0.44 3.19 26.84
CA ARG A 60 0.03 3.58 25.51
C ARG A 60 -0.96 3.12 24.41
N ALA A 61 -1.50 4.05 23.64
CA ALA A 61 -2.28 3.70 22.43
C ALA A 61 -1.92 4.52 21.18
N SER A 62 -1.66 5.82 21.25
CA SER A 62 -1.42 6.62 20.04
C SER A 62 -0.50 7.83 20.28
N PRO A 63 0.33 8.23 19.31
CA PRO A 63 1.05 9.50 19.39
C PRO A 63 0.05 10.68 19.41
N CYS A 64 0.42 11.75 20.11
CA CYS A 64 -0.27 13.03 20.05
C CYS A 64 0.15 13.75 18.78
N TYR A 65 -0.82 14.20 17.99
CA TYR A 65 -0.63 14.92 16.74
C TYR A 65 -0.88 16.42 16.93
N ILE A 66 0.05 17.25 16.47
CA ILE A 66 -0.07 18.71 16.56
C ILE A 66 -0.42 19.26 15.17
N PRO A 67 -1.64 19.80 14.97
CA PRO A 67 -2.06 20.34 13.68
C PRO A 67 -1.40 21.70 13.39
N TYR A 68 -1.14 21.98 12.12
CA TYR A 68 -0.57 23.23 11.64
C TYR A 68 -1.38 24.45 12.06
N ARG A 69 -2.71 24.33 12.06
CA ARG A 69 -3.65 25.38 12.55
C ARG A 69 -3.50 25.77 14.02
N CYS A 70 -2.72 25.03 14.82
CA CYS A 70 -2.32 25.48 16.16
C CYS A 70 -1.15 26.47 16.15
N LEU A 71 -0.45 26.61 15.02
CA LEU A 71 0.82 27.32 14.90
C LEU A 71 0.70 28.73 14.34
N PHE A 72 -0.49 29.24 14.08
CA PHE A 72 -0.69 30.63 13.66
C PHE A 72 -1.87 31.25 14.37
N SER A 73 -1.83 32.57 14.53
CA SER A 73 -2.87 33.35 15.22
C SER A 73 -4.17 33.36 14.44
N ARG A 74 -5.30 33.21 15.14
CA ARG A 74 -6.63 33.40 14.52
C ARG A 74 -6.90 34.87 14.20
N ASP A 75 -6.35 35.78 15.00
CA ASP A 75 -6.76 37.20 14.97
C ASP A 75 -5.71 38.12 14.29
N ILE A 76 -4.47 37.66 14.11
CA ILE A 76 -3.37 38.43 13.52
C ILE A 76 -2.84 37.67 12.29
N PRO A 77 -3.15 38.12 11.07
CA PRO A 77 -2.94 37.30 9.87
C PRO A 77 -1.50 36.86 9.62
N ASN A 78 -0.51 37.68 9.98
CA ASN A 78 0.91 37.43 9.72
C ASN A 78 1.69 36.93 10.96
N LEU A 79 1.02 36.35 11.95
CA LEU A 79 1.64 35.93 13.21
C LEU A 79 1.65 34.40 13.38
N PHE A 80 2.85 33.80 13.32
CA PHE A 80 3.10 32.41 13.72
C PHE A 80 3.36 32.27 15.22
N LEU A 81 3.11 31.06 15.74
CA LEU A 81 3.17 30.64 17.13
C LEU A 81 3.99 29.33 17.23
N ALA A 82 5.31 29.45 17.36
CA ALA A 82 6.22 28.30 17.47
C ALA A 82 6.86 28.25 18.85
N GLY A 83 6.48 27.28 19.68
CA GLY A 83 7.01 27.11 21.03
C GLY A 83 5.92 26.78 22.04
N ARG A 84 6.22 26.89 23.34
CA ARG A 84 5.24 26.63 24.42
C ARG A 84 4.01 27.55 24.41
N HIS A 85 3.99 28.57 23.58
CA HIS A 85 2.92 29.56 23.43
C HIS A 85 1.99 29.26 22.24
N PHE A 86 2.20 28.17 21.51
CA PHE A 86 1.28 27.71 20.47
C PHE A 86 -0.14 27.47 21.02
N SER A 87 -1.13 27.37 20.14
CA SER A 87 -2.53 27.28 20.55
C SER A 87 -2.88 25.91 21.13
N VAL A 88 -2.89 25.82 22.46
CA VAL A 88 -3.12 24.56 23.20
C VAL A 88 -3.72 24.85 24.58
N THR A 89 -4.61 23.98 25.06
CA THR A 89 -5.18 24.09 26.41
C THR A 89 -4.14 23.87 27.52
N HIS A 90 -4.46 24.32 28.74
CA HIS A 90 -3.59 24.17 29.91
C HIS A 90 -3.15 22.72 30.13
N VAL A 91 -4.10 21.80 30.13
CA VAL A 91 -3.84 20.39 30.40
C VAL A 91 -3.08 19.74 29.24
N ALA A 92 -3.50 20.01 27.99
CA ALA A 92 -2.87 19.42 26.82
C ALA A 92 -1.39 19.81 26.68
N LEU A 93 -1.00 21.04 27.02
CA LEU A 93 0.40 21.50 26.96
C LEU A 93 1.35 20.61 27.77
N GLY A 94 0.85 19.89 28.78
CA GLY A 94 1.62 18.93 29.58
C GLY A 94 2.32 17.83 28.76
N SER A 95 1.88 17.56 27.53
CA SER A 95 2.46 16.57 26.61
C SER A 95 3.44 17.20 25.58
N PRO A 96 3.02 18.05 24.62
CA PRO A 96 3.84 18.50 23.49
C PRO A 96 4.88 19.57 23.87
N ARG A 97 4.97 20.00 25.13
CA ARG A 97 5.97 20.97 25.59
C ARG A 97 7.40 20.43 25.67
N VAL A 98 7.64 19.16 25.34
CA VAL A 98 8.97 18.54 25.34
C VAL A 98 9.85 19.08 24.21
N MET A 99 11.16 19.12 24.44
CA MET A 99 12.12 19.83 23.58
C MET A 99 12.09 19.36 22.13
N ASN A 100 11.95 18.05 21.89
CA ASN A 100 11.87 17.49 20.54
C ASN A 100 10.64 18.01 19.79
N THR A 101 9.46 17.94 20.40
CA THR A 101 8.21 18.40 19.79
C THR A 101 8.25 19.90 19.53
N ILE A 102 8.75 20.70 20.46
CA ILE A 102 8.90 22.15 20.26
C ILE A 102 9.89 22.47 19.13
N ALA A 103 10.97 21.69 18.98
CA ALA A 103 11.87 21.82 17.84
C ALA A 103 11.15 21.53 16.51
N GLN A 104 10.31 20.49 16.46
CA GLN A 104 9.48 20.18 15.28
C GLN A 104 8.56 21.35 14.88
N LEU A 105 7.89 21.98 15.86
CA LEU A 105 7.04 23.15 15.60
C LEU A 105 7.87 24.33 15.05
N GLY A 106 9.08 24.53 15.58
CA GLY A 106 10.00 25.57 15.12
C GLY A 106 10.44 25.38 13.67
N VAL A 107 10.83 24.16 13.30
CA VAL A 107 11.20 23.82 11.92
C VAL A 107 10.02 24.02 10.96
N THR A 108 8.83 23.54 11.35
CA THR A 108 7.59 23.71 10.59
C THR A 108 7.30 25.18 10.30
N VAL A 109 7.29 26.01 11.34
CA VAL A 109 7.04 27.45 11.19
C VAL A 109 8.13 28.13 10.38
N GLY A 110 9.40 27.70 10.49
CA GLY A 110 10.48 28.21 9.66
C GLY A 110 10.26 27.99 8.17
N PHE A 111 9.91 26.78 7.76
CA PHE A 111 9.59 26.48 6.36
C PHE A 111 8.31 27.17 5.89
N ALA A 112 7.27 27.18 6.72
CA ALA A 112 6.01 27.84 6.40
C ALA A 112 6.22 29.35 6.20
N ALA A 113 6.96 30.01 7.09
CA ALA A 113 7.30 31.44 6.95
C ALA A 113 8.10 31.73 5.69
N ALA A 114 8.99 30.83 5.27
CA ALA A 114 9.72 30.95 4.02
C ALA A 114 8.77 30.85 2.80
N ILE A 115 7.79 29.94 2.82
CA ILE A 115 6.76 29.83 1.78
C ILE A 115 5.91 31.10 1.73
N CYS A 116 5.41 31.56 2.88
CA CYS A 116 4.67 32.81 3.03
C CYS A 116 5.42 33.99 2.38
N THR A 117 6.71 34.14 2.71
CA THR A 117 7.54 35.24 2.18
C THR A 117 7.78 35.11 0.68
N GLN A 118 8.02 33.90 0.17
CA GLN A 118 8.30 33.66 -1.25
C GLN A 118 7.09 33.84 -2.15
N GLN A 119 5.90 33.49 -1.66
CA GLN A 119 4.67 33.43 -2.45
C GLN A 119 3.67 34.54 -2.12
N GLY A 120 3.97 35.38 -1.12
CA GLY A 120 3.06 36.44 -0.68
C GLY A 120 1.84 35.91 0.08
N PHE A 121 1.96 34.74 0.71
CA PHE A 121 0.89 34.12 1.49
C PHE A 121 0.93 34.50 2.96
N GLU A 122 -0.23 34.52 3.59
CA GLU A 122 -0.36 34.53 5.04
C GLU A 122 -0.36 33.09 5.59
N PRO A 123 0.02 32.88 6.87
CA PRO A 123 -0.04 31.57 7.53
C PRO A 123 -1.29 30.72 7.26
N ALA A 124 -2.49 31.34 7.25
CA ALA A 124 -3.73 30.62 7.02
C ALA A 124 -3.87 30.12 5.57
N ASP A 125 -3.28 30.82 4.59
CA ASP A 125 -3.39 30.45 3.18
C ASP A 125 -2.66 29.14 2.86
N ILE A 126 -1.56 28.86 3.59
CA ILE A 126 -0.86 27.57 3.49
C ILE A 126 -1.79 26.41 3.86
N TYR A 127 -2.69 26.59 4.84
CA TYR A 127 -3.67 25.55 5.20
C TYR A 127 -4.82 25.45 4.19
N ARG A 128 -5.25 26.58 3.64
CA ARG A 128 -6.39 26.64 2.70
C ARG A 128 -6.06 26.10 1.30
N ASP A 129 -4.78 26.10 0.93
CA ASP A 129 -4.30 25.62 -0.36
C ASP A 129 -3.61 24.25 -0.21
N PRO A 130 -4.24 23.15 -0.67
CA PRO A 130 -3.69 21.80 -0.55
C PRO A 130 -2.35 21.60 -1.24
N ASP A 131 -2.09 22.29 -2.36
CA ASP A 131 -0.85 22.14 -3.12
C ASP A 131 0.30 22.82 -2.38
N VAL A 132 0.02 23.97 -1.76
CA VAL A 132 0.98 24.72 -0.94
C VAL A 132 1.25 23.97 0.37
N PHE A 133 0.21 23.37 0.98
CA PHE A 133 0.37 22.51 2.15
C PHE A 133 1.20 21.26 1.82
N ALA A 134 0.97 20.64 0.66
CA ALA A 134 1.78 19.53 0.16
C ALA A 134 3.24 19.95 -0.08
N ALA A 135 3.48 21.15 -0.59
CA ALA A 135 4.84 21.68 -0.74
C ALA A 135 5.54 21.91 0.61
N LEU A 136 4.83 22.35 1.64
CA LEU A 136 5.36 22.42 3.02
C LEU A 136 5.76 21.03 3.52
N ARG A 137 4.90 20.03 3.31
CA ARG A 137 5.17 18.64 3.68
C ARG A 137 6.42 18.07 3.00
N VAL A 138 6.57 18.27 1.69
CA VAL A 138 7.76 17.83 0.94
C VAL A 138 9.03 18.47 1.49
N ARG A 139 8.99 19.76 1.88
CA ARG A 139 10.16 20.43 2.49
C ARG A 139 10.51 19.86 3.86
N LEU A 140 9.50 19.50 4.65
CA LEU A 140 9.70 18.86 5.96
C LEU A 140 10.28 17.44 5.83
N ASP A 141 9.86 16.69 4.80
CA ASP A 141 10.36 15.32 4.54
C ASP A 141 11.77 15.29 3.92
N ALA A 142 12.17 16.34 3.19
CA ALA A 142 13.47 16.43 2.53
C ALA A 142 14.64 16.76 3.49
N ASP A 143 14.36 17.29 4.68
CA ASP A 143 15.39 17.64 5.67
C ASP A 143 15.66 16.47 6.61
N ALA A 144 16.65 15.64 6.26
CA ALA A 144 17.07 14.47 7.02
C ALA A 144 17.76 14.78 8.37
N LEU A 145 17.83 16.05 8.81
CA LEU A 145 18.63 16.47 9.98
C LEU A 145 17.88 17.07 11.18
N ALA A 146 16.54 17.14 11.25
CA ALA A 146 15.91 17.82 12.41
C ALA A 146 14.59 17.31 13.02
N THR A 147 13.83 16.38 12.43
CA THR A 147 12.55 15.92 13.02
C THR A 147 12.26 14.45 12.63
N PRO A 148 11.47 13.67 13.40
CA PRO A 148 10.85 12.50 12.81
C PRO A 148 10.10 12.94 11.54
N SER A 149 10.15 12.12 10.49
CA SER A 149 9.38 12.26 9.24
C SER A 149 7.96 12.73 9.51
N TRP A 150 7.32 13.41 8.55
CA TRP A 150 5.92 13.86 8.64
C TRP A 150 5.05 12.87 9.43
N PRO A 151 4.24 13.32 10.41
CA PRO A 151 3.39 12.43 11.19
C PRO A 151 2.67 11.43 10.31
N ALA A 152 3.04 10.15 10.42
CA ALA A 152 2.38 9.11 9.67
C ALA A 152 0.90 9.14 10.04
N ASN A 153 0.04 9.43 9.05
CA ASN A 153 -1.39 9.33 9.21
C ASN A 153 -1.69 7.90 9.67
N PRO A 154 -2.22 7.66 10.88
CA PRO A 154 -2.51 6.31 11.34
C PRO A 154 -3.59 5.65 10.46
N TYR A 155 -4.35 6.45 9.71
CA TYR A 155 -5.30 6.06 8.67
C TYR A 155 -4.67 5.96 7.25
N THR A 156 -3.35 6.08 7.08
CA THR A 156 -2.68 5.63 5.82
C THR A 156 -2.62 4.10 5.71
N THR A 157 -3.08 3.38 6.73
CA THR A 157 -3.51 1.98 6.56
C THR A 157 -4.98 1.86 6.10
N ALA A 158 -5.68 2.96 5.91
CA ALA A 158 -7.04 3.03 5.39
C ALA A 158 -7.13 3.59 3.96
N SER A 159 -6.16 4.41 3.52
CA SER A 159 -6.04 4.78 2.11
C SER A 159 -4.73 4.40 1.45
N ALA A 160 -4.81 3.84 0.24
CA ALA A 160 -3.65 3.48 -0.57
C ALA A 160 -3.81 4.02 -1.99
N ILE A 161 -2.90 4.91 -2.37
CA ILE A 161 -2.75 5.38 -3.75
C ILE A 161 -1.68 4.52 -4.43
N VAL A 162 -1.99 4.03 -5.62
CA VAL A 162 -1.04 3.36 -6.51
C VAL A 162 -1.04 4.10 -7.83
N ASP A 163 0.12 4.65 -8.16
CA ASP A 163 0.41 5.35 -9.40
C ASP A 163 1.07 4.42 -10.43
N ASN A 164 0.99 4.75 -11.71
CA ASN A 164 1.59 3.97 -12.78
C ASN A 164 3.14 3.93 -12.76
N LEU A 165 3.79 4.76 -11.94
CA LEU A 165 5.23 4.69 -11.66
C LEU A 165 5.57 3.66 -10.57
N ASP A 166 4.59 3.19 -9.81
CA ASP A 166 4.80 2.22 -8.74
C ASP A 166 4.92 0.80 -9.29
N THR A 167 6.04 0.54 -9.97
CA THR A 167 6.33 -0.75 -10.63
C THR A 167 6.25 -1.96 -9.69
N ALA A 168 6.35 -1.77 -8.36
CA ALA A 168 6.15 -2.83 -7.39
C ALA A 168 4.66 -3.18 -7.21
N ARG A 169 3.77 -2.19 -7.29
CA ARG A 169 2.32 -2.31 -7.07
C ARG A 169 1.47 -2.19 -8.34
N ILE A 170 2.08 -2.15 -9.52
CA ILE A 170 1.37 -2.29 -10.79
C ILE A 170 1.84 -3.52 -11.56
N ARG A 171 0.98 -3.99 -12.45
CA ARG A 171 1.28 -5.03 -13.43
C ARG A 171 0.59 -4.68 -14.75
N ILE A 172 1.25 -4.99 -15.86
CA ILE A 172 0.83 -4.54 -17.19
C ILE A 172 0.64 -5.77 -18.07
N VAL A 173 -0.55 -5.90 -18.65
CA VAL A 173 -0.85 -6.93 -19.65
C VAL A 173 -1.08 -6.28 -21.01
N GLY A 174 -0.31 -6.78 -21.98
CA GLY A 174 -0.21 -6.25 -23.33
C GLY A 174 0.64 -4.98 -23.43
N GLU A 175 0.80 -4.47 -24.64
CA GLU A 175 1.67 -3.32 -24.91
C GLU A 175 1.01 -1.99 -24.53
N TRP A 176 1.62 -1.26 -23.59
CA TRP A 176 1.21 0.09 -23.16
C TRP A 176 2.37 1.08 -23.36
N THR A 177 2.04 2.30 -23.79
CA THR A 177 3.02 3.36 -24.03
C THR A 177 2.98 4.37 -22.89
N VAL A 178 4.15 4.73 -22.35
CA VAL A 178 4.30 5.83 -21.38
C VAL A 178 4.22 7.17 -22.11
N SER A 179 3.45 8.10 -21.55
CA SER A 179 3.31 9.46 -22.08
C SER A 179 3.33 10.50 -20.96
N THR A 180 3.86 11.68 -21.28
CA THR A 180 3.86 12.88 -20.42
C THR A 180 3.09 14.04 -21.06
N SER A 181 2.56 13.84 -22.27
CA SER A 181 2.12 14.90 -23.17
C SER A 181 0.85 15.62 -22.72
N ASP A 182 -0.08 14.93 -22.07
CA ASP A 182 -1.30 15.56 -21.54
C ASP A 182 -1.11 16.15 -20.15
N GLY A 183 -1.83 17.24 -19.88
CA GLY A 183 -2.04 17.78 -18.54
C GLY A 183 -3.07 16.95 -17.74
N GLY A 184 -3.10 17.12 -16.42
CA GLY A 184 -4.04 16.40 -15.55
C GLY A 184 -3.69 14.94 -15.27
N LYS A 185 -2.42 14.55 -15.46
CA LYS A 185 -1.87 13.27 -15.01
C LYS A 185 -1.55 13.29 -13.51
N TRP A 186 -1.64 12.15 -12.84
CA TRP A 186 -1.15 12.04 -11.46
C TRP A 186 0.38 11.95 -11.54
N LEU A 187 1.07 12.76 -10.73
CA LEU A 187 2.53 12.86 -10.76
C LEU A 187 3.11 13.20 -12.17
N SER A 188 3.99 12.34 -12.71
CA SER A 188 4.90 12.73 -13.80
C SER A 188 4.56 12.15 -15.18
N ASN A 189 3.86 11.01 -15.27
CA ASN A 189 3.49 10.38 -16.54
C ASN A 189 2.20 9.54 -16.40
N TYR A 190 1.75 8.91 -17.47
CA TYR A 190 0.63 7.95 -17.49
C TYR A 190 0.85 6.93 -18.62
N PHE A 191 0.12 5.81 -18.60
CA PHE A 191 0.09 4.86 -19.71
C PHE A 191 -1.07 5.12 -20.66
N HIS A 192 -0.88 4.82 -21.95
CA HIS A 192 -1.97 4.66 -22.92
C HIS A 192 -1.81 3.42 -23.78
N ASP A 193 -2.92 2.84 -24.21
CA ASP A 193 -2.95 1.59 -24.98
C ASP A 193 -2.54 1.75 -26.47
N GLY A 194 -2.28 2.98 -26.90
CA GLY A 194 -1.95 3.32 -28.28
C GLY A 194 -3.14 3.18 -29.22
N ASN A 195 -4.36 3.03 -28.69
CA ASN A 195 -5.55 2.68 -29.44
C ASN A 195 -5.42 1.36 -30.23
N THR A 196 -4.74 0.36 -29.69
CA THR A 196 -4.52 -0.95 -30.32
C THR A 196 -4.76 -2.10 -29.34
N GLY A 197 -5.03 -3.30 -29.84
CA GLY A 197 -5.21 -4.52 -29.01
C GLY A 197 -6.37 -4.42 -28.02
N LYS A 198 -7.54 -3.98 -28.51
CA LYS A 198 -8.77 -3.85 -27.72
C LYS A 198 -9.27 -5.21 -27.22
N GLY A 199 -9.78 -5.24 -25.98
CA GLY A 199 -10.31 -6.44 -25.34
C GLY A 199 -9.25 -7.37 -24.75
N GLY A 200 -7.96 -7.03 -24.85
CA GLY A 200 -6.85 -7.89 -24.39
C GLY A 200 -5.73 -7.17 -23.65
N LYS A 201 -5.90 -5.88 -23.32
CA LYS A 201 -4.90 -5.10 -22.58
C LYS A 201 -5.50 -4.56 -21.28
N TYR A 202 -4.71 -4.57 -20.21
CA TYR A 202 -5.05 -3.86 -18.98
C TYR A 202 -3.80 -3.48 -18.19
N VAL A 203 -3.95 -2.47 -17.33
CA VAL A 203 -3.02 -2.16 -16.25
C VAL A 203 -3.70 -2.54 -14.94
N LEU A 204 -3.11 -3.47 -14.20
CA LEU A 204 -3.57 -3.88 -12.88
C LEU A 204 -2.85 -3.07 -11.81
N PHE A 205 -3.63 -2.46 -10.94
CA PHE A 205 -3.16 -1.75 -9.76
C PHE A 205 -3.43 -2.58 -8.51
N CYS A 206 -2.44 -2.66 -7.63
CA CYS A 206 -2.41 -3.53 -6.45
C CYS A 206 -2.27 -2.71 -5.16
N PRO A 207 -3.26 -1.87 -4.79
CA PRO A 207 -3.23 -1.15 -3.51
C PRO A 207 -3.21 -2.12 -2.34
N ALA A 208 -2.46 -1.76 -1.30
CA ALA A 208 -2.48 -2.50 -0.04
C ALA A 208 -3.75 -2.13 0.74
N THR A 209 -4.52 -3.12 1.15
CA THR A 209 -5.63 -2.96 2.11
C THR A 209 -5.26 -3.74 3.37
N PRO A 210 -4.52 -3.12 4.30
CA PRO A 210 -3.97 -3.82 5.46
C PRO A 210 -5.03 -4.29 6.46
N LEU A 211 -6.28 -3.83 6.29
CA LEU A 211 -7.44 -4.26 7.06
C LEU A 211 -8.47 -4.90 6.13
N SER A 212 -9.21 -5.86 6.66
CA SER A 212 -10.45 -6.29 6.01
C SER A 212 -11.55 -5.26 6.29
N GLY A 213 -12.32 -4.90 5.28
CA GLY A 213 -13.38 -3.90 5.38
C GLY A 213 -13.90 -3.47 4.01
N ASP A 214 -14.90 -2.61 3.99
CA ASP A 214 -15.34 -1.97 2.76
C ASP A 214 -14.39 -0.82 2.40
N TYR A 215 -14.13 -0.63 1.11
CA TYR A 215 -13.25 0.40 0.58
C TYR A 215 -13.91 1.12 -0.59
N THR A 216 -13.95 2.45 -0.55
CA THR A 216 -14.24 3.28 -1.72
C THR A 216 -13.06 3.21 -2.68
N VAL A 217 -13.29 2.81 -3.92
CA VAL A 217 -12.28 2.79 -4.98
C VAL A 217 -12.49 3.99 -5.88
N SER A 218 -11.41 4.70 -6.15
CA SER A 218 -11.39 5.84 -7.07
C SER A 218 -10.29 5.71 -8.12
N THR A 219 -10.52 6.25 -9.31
CA THR A 219 -9.53 6.29 -10.39
C THR A 219 -9.15 7.72 -10.73
N TRP A 220 -7.91 7.90 -11.19
CA TRP A 220 -7.41 9.11 -11.82
C TRP A 220 -6.98 8.78 -13.25
N HIS A 221 -7.21 9.70 -14.19
CA HIS A 221 -6.84 9.52 -15.60
C HIS A 221 -6.50 10.83 -16.29
N SER A 222 -5.60 10.75 -17.28
CA SER A 222 -5.34 11.88 -18.17
C SER A 222 -6.49 12.09 -19.16
N VAL A 223 -6.90 13.36 -19.30
CA VAL A 223 -8.03 13.77 -20.15
C VAL A 223 -7.52 14.20 -21.52
N GLY A 224 -8.26 13.85 -22.58
CA GLY A 224 -7.97 14.27 -23.94
C GLY A 224 -9.11 13.98 -24.92
N GLY A 225 -9.20 14.74 -26.02
CA GLY A 225 -10.31 14.61 -26.98
C GLY A 225 -10.39 13.25 -27.69
N THR A 226 -9.27 12.51 -27.70
CA THR A 226 -9.13 11.18 -28.31
C THR A 226 -9.31 10.03 -27.31
N ARG A 227 -9.73 10.31 -26.07
CA ARG A 227 -9.90 9.29 -25.02
C ARG A 227 -11.23 8.54 -25.13
N ALA A 228 -11.27 7.32 -24.61
CA ALA A 228 -12.48 6.50 -24.55
C ALA A 228 -13.51 7.06 -23.56
N THR A 229 -14.80 6.97 -23.89
CA THR A 229 -15.88 7.45 -23.00
C THR A 229 -16.45 6.37 -22.08
N ASN A 230 -15.94 5.15 -22.18
CA ASN A 230 -16.53 3.95 -21.59
C ASN A 230 -15.45 2.93 -21.17
N ALA A 231 -14.25 3.41 -20.81
CA ALA A 231 -13.13 2.57 -20.45
C ALA A 231 -13.52 1.65 -19.28
N PRO A 232 -13.42 0.33 -19.44
CA PRO A 232 -13.81 -0.61 -18.40
C PRO A 232 -12.81 -0.60 -17.25
N VAL A 233 -13.36 -0.58 -16.03
CA VAL A 233 -12.63 -0.78 -14.79
C VAL A 233 -13.21 -2.00 -14.09
N TRP A 234 -12.35 -2.94 -13.72
CA TRP A 234 -12.71 -4.08 -12.90
C TRP A 234 -12.08 -3.95 -11.52
N VAL A 235 -12.87 -4.18 -10.49
CA VAL A 235 -12.40 -4.27 -9.10
C VAL A 235 -12.54 -5.71 -8.65
N PHE A 236 -11.40 -6.34 -8.38
CA PHE A 236 -11.32 -7.72 -7.90
C PHE A 236 -10.96 -7.73 -6.42
N THR A 237 -11.66 -8.61 -5.71
CA THR A 237 -11.46 -8.88 -4.29
C THR A 237 -10.79 -10.24 -4.07
N GLN A 238 -10.43 -10.94 -5.15
CA GLN A 238 -10.05 -12.35 -5.12
C GLN A 238 -8.59 -12.57 -5.55
N ARG A 239 -7.90 -13.40 -4.77
CA ARG A 239 -6.60 -14.03 -5.08
C ARG A 239 -6.76 -15.52 -4.80
N ALA A 240 -6.50 -16.39 -5.78
CA ALA A 240 -6.51 -17.84 -5.52
C ALA A 240 -5.22 -18.19 -4.82
N ARG A 241 -5.42 -19.00 -3.79
CA ARG A 241 -4.37 -19.66 -3.06
C ARG A 241 -4.51 -21.13 -3.44
N VAL A 242 -3.59 -21.61 -4.27
CA VAL A 242 -3.58 -23.00 -4.73
C VAL A 242 -2.58 -23.77 -3.88
N ALA A 243 -3.08 -24.75 -3.13
CA ALA A 243 -2.25 -25.66 -2.36
C ALA A 243 -1.58 -26.68 -3.30
N ALA A 244 -0.37 -27.11 -2.95
CA ALA A 244 0.30 -28.17 -3.69
C ALA A 244 -0.40 -29.52 -3.49
N LEU A 245 -0.57 -30.26 -4.59
CA LEU A 245 -0.99 -31.65 -4.64
C LEU A 245 0.04 -32.61 -4.05
N ALA A 246 1.32 -32.23 -4.06
CA ALA A 246 2.42 -33.05 -3.56
C ALA A 246 3.57 -32.17 -3.10
N VAL A 247 3.67 -31.91 -1.79
CA VAL A 247 4.81 -31.20 -1.21
C VAL A 247 5.87 -32.17 -0.76
N ASN A 248 5.50 -33.31 -0.21
CA ASN A 248 6.44 -34.25 0.41
C ASN A 248 7.09 -35.22 -0.60
N ALA A 249 6.82 -35.10 -1.90
CA ALA A 249 7.41 -36.00 -2.90
C ALA A 249 8.85 -35.57 -3.22
N TYR A 250 9.83 -36.46 -3.00
CA TYR A 250 11.22 -36.21 -3.40
C TYR A 250 11.93 -37.50 -3.84
N ALA A 251 12.96 -37.35 -4.66
CA ALA A 251 13.82 -38.45 -5.08
C ALA A 251 15.22 -38.31 -4.48
N ARG A 252 15.87 -39.44 -4.21
CA ARG A 252 17.23 -39.51 -3.68
C ARG A 252 18.14 -40.36 -4.56
N SER A 253 19.31 -39.85 -4.91
CA SER A 253 20.22 -40.54 -5.83
C SER A 253 20.89 -41.78 -5.22
N ASP A 254 20.97 -41.88 -3.89
CA ASP A 254 21.72 -42.94 -3.19
C ASP A 254 20.88 -44.19 -2.86
N THR A 255 19.55 -44.09 -2.91
CA THR A 255 18.66 -45.25 -3.04
C THR A 255 17.67 -44.98 -4.16
N PRO A 256 18.11 -45.16 -5.41
CA PRO A 256 17.44 -44.55 -6.56
C PRO A 256 16.08 -45.17 -6.89
N ASP A 257 15.77 -46.34 -6.32
CA ASP A 257 14.52 -47.07 -6.53
C ASP A 257 13.59 -47.04 -5.30
N THR A 258 13.95 -46.27 -4.26
CA THR A 258 13.14 -46.15 -3.05
C THR A 258 12.26 -44.91 -3.12
N TRP A 259 10.96 -45.09 -2.91
CA TRP A 259 10.04 -43.97 -2.74
C TRP A 259 10.33 -43.23 -1.44
N CYS A 260 10.38 -41.90 -1.51
CA CYS A 260 10.64 -41.05 -0.37
C CYS A 260 9.62 -39.90 -0.35
N GLY A 261 8.66 -39.95 0.59
CA GLY A 261 7.70 -38.86 0.77
C GLY A 261 6.70 -39.06 1.89
N ASN A 262 7.14 -38.81 3.11
CA ASN A 262 6.35 -38.98 4.33
C ASN A 262 5.85 -37.63 4.87
N GLU A 263 6.73 -36.77 5.40
CA GLU A 263 6.31 -35.52 6.09
C GLU A 263 6.92 -34.24 5.52
N GLU A 264 7.97 -34.33 4.71
CA GLU A 264 8.71 -33.16 4.23
C GLU A 264 9.31 -33.41 2.83
N MET A 265 9.54 -32.33 2.10
CA MET A 265 10.33 -32.33 0.87
C MET A 265 11.79 -32.11 1.20
N LEU A 266 12.67 -32.97 0.70
CA LEU A 266 14.12 -32.78 0.79
C LEU A 266 14.68 -32.26 -0.53
N VAL A 267 15.47 -31.19 -0.45
CA VAL A 267 16.12 -30.58 -1.62
C VAL A 267 17.58 -30.25 -1.30
N GLY A 268 18.50 -30.76 -2.12
CA GLY A 268 19.93 -30.45 -2.01
C GLY A 268 20.81 -31.68 -1.86
N ARG A 269 21.84 -31.59 -1.02
CA ARG A 269 22.90 -32.60 -0.92
C ARG A 269 23.08 -33.08 0.50
N ALA A 270 23.10 -34.39 0.69
CA ALA A 270 23.40 -35.03 1.98
C ALA A 270 24.87 -35.41 2.17
N GLY A 271 25.62 -35.55 1.08
CA GLY A 271 27.00 -36.04 1.05
C GLY A 271 27.44 -36.41 -0.36
N SER A 272 28.64 -36.98 -0.51
CA SER A 272 29.16 -37.40 -1.83
C SER A 272 28.23 -38.40 -2.52
N GLY A 273 27.75 -38.04 -3.73
CA GLY A 273 26.83 -38.87 -4.52
C GLY A 273 25.41 -38.98 -3.96
N LYS A 274 25.03 -38.16 -2.96
CA LYS A 274 23.72 -38.20 -2.30
C LYS A 274 22.95 -36.89 -2.51
N PHE A 275 22.15 -36.85 -3.57
CA PHE A 275 21.39 -35.70 -4.02
C PHE A 275 19.89 -35.93 -3.85
N PHE A 276 19.18 -34.84 -3.55
CA PHE A 276 17.76 -34.81 -3.26
C PHE A 276 17.10 -33.76 -4.14
N ARG A 277 16.03 -34.15 -4.82
CA ARG A 277 15.19 -33.26 -5.63
C ARG A 277 13.76 -33.36 -5.17
N GLY A 278 13.13 -32.22 -4.97
CA GLY A 278 11.73 -32.12 -4.60
C GLY A 278 10.84 -32.05 -5.83
N PHE A 279 9.62 -32.59 -5.74
CA PHE A 279 8.64 -32.54 -6.80
C PHE A 279 7.36 -31.89 -6.29
N LEU A 280 6.81 -31.00 -7.11
CA LEU A 280 5.63 -30.20 -6.81
C LEU A 280 4.58 -30.38 -7.90
N GLY A 281 3.32 -30.37 -7.50
CA GLY A 281 2.17 -30.29 -8.39
C GLY A 281 1.15 -29.31 -7.81
N PHE A 282 0.52 -28.46 -8.63
CA PHE A 282 -0.55 -27.56 -8.22
C PHE A 282 -1.72 -27.72 -9.19
N ASP A 283 -2.91 -28.05 -8.66
CA ASP A 283 -4.12 -28.14 -9.47
C ASP A 283 -4.69 -26.75 -9.74
N LEU A 284 -4.76 -26.35 -11.00
CA LEU A 284 -5.29 -25.06 -11.42
C LEU A 284 -6.72 -25.17 -11.97
N ALA A 285 -7.40 -26.31 -11.80
CA ALA A 285 -8.73 -26.54 -12.35
C ALA A 285 -9.78 -25.53 -11.85
N ASP A 286 -9.63 -25.02 -10.63
CA ASP A 286 -10.52 -24.02 -10.04
C ASP A 286 -10.33 -22.60 -10.64
N LEU A 287 -9.26 -22.36 -11.40
CA LEU A 287 -9.04 -21.08 -12.07
C LEU A 287 -9.81 -21.01 -13.40
N PRO A 288 -10.48 -19.88 -13.73
CA PRO A 288 -11.20 -19.73 -14.99
C PRO A 288 -10.31 -19.96 -16.21
N ALA A 289 -10.81 -20.66 -17.23
CA ALA A 289 -10.02 -21.00 -18.42
C ALA A 289 -9.56 -19.79 -19.24
N HIS A 290 -10.28 -18.67 -19.14
CA HIS A 290 -9.98 -17.40 -19.81
C HIS A 290 -9.33 -16.37 -18.87
N ALA A 291 -8.93 -16.79 -17.66
CA ALA A 291 -8.19 -15.94 -16.75
C ALA A 291 -6.87 -15.48 -17.38
N LEU A 292 -6.66 -14.16 -17.40
CA LEU A 292 -5.41 -13.52 -17.73
C LEU A 292 -4.57 -13.40 -16.46
N VAL A 293 -3.52 -14.19 -16.39
CA VAL A 293 -2.64 -14.33 -15.22
C VAL A 293 -1.67 -13.15 -15.19
N ASP A 294 -1.57 -12.56 -14.01
CA ASP A 294 -0.87 -11.31 -13.78
C ASP A 294 0.34 -11.48 -12.84
N ASP A 295 0.18 -12.30 -11.81
CA ASP A 295 1.26 -12.63 -10.89
C ASP A 295 1.13 -14.08 -10.44
N VAL A 296 2.26 -14.78 -10.37
CA VAL A 296 2.34 -16.13 -9.82
C VAL A 296 3.50 -16.17 -8.86
N THR A 297 3.21 -16.28 -7.57
CA THR A 297 4.23 -16.38 -6.55
C THR A 297 4.22 -17.79 -5.97
N LEU A 298 5.36 -18.50 -6.07
CA LEU A 298 5.55 -19.77 -5.37
C LEU A 298 6.16 -19.50 -4.00
N SER A 299 5.77 -20.28 -3.01
CA SER A 299 6.42 -20.25 -1.71
C SER A 299 6.59 -21.63 -1.11
N LEU A 300 7.73 -21.83 -0.45
CA LEU A 300 8.06 -23.06 0.27
C LEU A 300 8.30 -22.73 1.75
N THR A 301 7.59 -23.40 2.64
CA THR A 301 7.71 -23.20 4.10
C THR A 301 8.76 -24.16 4.65
N ILE A 302 9.77 -23.63 5.34
CA ILE A 302 10.81 -24.41 6.00
C ILE A 302 10.23 -25.10 7.23
N ARG A 303 10.46 -26.42 7.37
CA ARG A 303 10.12 -27.15 8.60
C ARG A 303 11.19 -26.99 9.66
N TYR A 304 12.45 -27.24 9.31
CA TYR A 304 13.60 -26.99 10.17
C TYR A 304 14.85 -27.02 9.30
N PRO A 305 15.90 -26.22 9.56
CA PRO A 305 17.21 -26.48 8.97
C PRO A 305 17.65 -27.89 9.37
N ASP A 306 18.21 -28.62 8.42
CA ASP A 306 18.90 -29.85 8.75
C ASP A 306 20.04 -29.53 9.73
N ALA A 307 20.03 -30.14 10.92
CA ALA A 307 20.95 -29.78 12.01
C ALA A 307 22.43 -29.91 11.63
N ALA A 308 22.76 -30.72 10.61
CA ALA A 308 24.11 -30.89 10.09
C ALA A 308 24.48 -29.87 8.99
N SER A 309 23.54 -29.03 8.54
CA SER A 309 23.73 -28.00 7.51
C SER A 309 23.82 -26.58 8.07
N VAL A 310 23.59 -26.36 9.38
CA VAL A 310 23.46 -25.04 10.01
C VAL A 310 24.69 -24.13 9.87
N ASN A 311 25.87 -24.68 9.60
CA ASN A 311 27.11 -23.92 9.41
C ASN A 311 27.52 -23.72 7.94
N GLU A 312 26.59 -23.91 7.00
CA GLU A 312 26.87 -23.94 5.57
C GLU A 312 26.12 -22.85 4.80
N THR A 313 26.68 -22.41 3.68
CA THR A 313 26.01 -21.52 2.72
C THR A 313 25.32 -22.33 1.62
N ALA A 314 24.20 -21.84 1.10
CA ALA A 314 23.42 -22.50 0.06
C ALA A 314 24.11 -22.59 -1.33
N GLY A 315 25.25 -21.93 -1.51
CA GLY A 315 25.96 -21.82 -2.78
C GLY A 315 25.35 -20.76 -3.72
N VAL A 316 26.08 -20.42 -4.78
CA VAL A 316 25.81 -19.26 -5.66
C VAL A 316 24.70 -19.45 -6.71
N ALA A 317 24.23 -20.68 -6.95
CA ALA A 317 23.15 -20.94 -7.92
C ALA A 317 21.77 -21.08 -7.27
N GLY A 318 21.69 -20.92 -5.94
CA GLY A 318 20.44 -20.86 -5.21
C GLY A 318 19.54 -22.09 -5.30
N ILE A 319 18.24 -21.87 -5.10
CA ILE A 319 17.18 -22.88 -5.23
C ILE A 319 16.41 -22.59 -6.51
N THR A 320 16.37 -23.53 -7.45
CA THR A 320 15.71 -23.39 -8.75
C THR A 320 14.51 -24.31 -8.86
N VAL A 321 13.48 -23.84 -9.57
CA VAL A 321 12.28 -24.61 -9.91
C VAL A 321 12.21 -24.71 -11.43
N HIS A 322 12.20 -25.94 -11.93
CA HIS A 322 12.07 -26.23 -13.35
C HIS A 322 10.71 -26.83 -13.63
N ASN A 323 10.23 -26.63 -14.84
CA ASN A 323 9.04 -27.30 -15.32
C ASN A 323 9.31 -28.80 -15.53
N LEU A 324 8.40 -29.68 -15.10
CA LEU A 324 8.43 -31.09 -15.50
C LEU A 324 7.79 -31.30 -16.88
N ASP A 325 8.47 -32.05 -17.74
CA ASP A 325 7.97 -32.37 -19.09
C ASP A 325 7.09 -33.63 -19.09
N GLU A 326 7.32 -34.51 -18.11
CA GLU A 326 6.56 -35.75 -17.92
C GLU A 326 5.79 -35.71 -16.59
N PRO A 327 4.54 -36.22 -16.54
CA PRO A 327 3.79 -36.33 -15.29
C PRO A 327 4.44 -37.34 -14.34
N PHE A 328 4.14 -37.21 -13.05
CA PHE A 328 4.58 -38.13 -12.01
C PHE A 328 3.44 -38.48 -11.07
N SER A 329 3.54 -39.64 -10.41
CA SER A 329 2.58 -40.09 -9.40
C SER A 329 3.11 -39.79 -7.99
N PRO A 330 2.49 -38.86 -7.24
CA PRO A 330 2.81 -38.64 -5.82
C PRO A 330 2.67 -39.97 -5.07
N GLY A 331 3.65 -40.32 -4.23
CA GLY A 331 3.63 -41.61 -3.51
C GLY A 331 4.37 -42.77 -4.20
N ALA A 332 4.78 -42.61 -5.46
CA ALA A 332 5.50 -43.65 -6.20
C ALA A 332 6.78 -43.15 -6.90
N VAL A 333 7.03 -41.83 -6.90
CA VAL A 333 8.21 -41.24 -7.52
C VAL A 333 9.52 -41.67 -6.83
N THR A 334 10.50 -42.06 -7.63
CA THR A 334 11.87 -42.41 -7.21
C THR A 334 12.87 -41.65 -8.08
N TRP A 335 14.18 -41.84 -7.85
CA TRP A 335 15.20 -41.23 -8.70
C TRP A 335 15.18 -41.82 -10.11
N ASN A 336 14.90 -43.12 -10.25
CA ASN A 336 14.87 -43.78 -11.55
C ASN A 336 13.49 -43.79 -12.20
N SER A 337 12.39 -43.70 -11.44
CA SER A 337 11.02 -43.84 -11.96
C SER A 337 10.11 -42.69 -11.56
N ARG A 338 9.27 -42.22 -12.49
CA ARG A 338 8.28 -41.16 -12.25
C ARG A 338 6.99 -41.68 -11.64
N GLU A 339 6.71 -42.97 -11.86
CA GLU A 339 5.57 -43.71 -11.31
C GLU A 339 5.98 -45.18 -11.10
N ALA A 340 5.14 -45.97 -10.44
CA ALA A 340 5.42 -47.38 -10.21
C ALA A 340 5.73 -48.12 -11.54
N GLY A 341 6.97 -48.60 -11.66
CA GLY A 341 7.45 -49.33 -12.84
C GLY A 341 7.66 -48.50 -14.11
N THR A 342 7.53 -47.17 -14.06
CA THR A 342 7.67 -46.27 -15.22
C THR A 342 8.91 -45.38 -15.07
N PRO A 343 10.02 -45.65 -15.80
CA PRO A 343 11.26 -44.90 -15.68
C PRO A 343 11.16 -43.43 -16.13
N TRP A 344 12.00 -42.57 -15.55
CA TRP A 344 12.34 -41.28 -16.13
C TRP A 344 13.22 -41.46 -17.36
N THR A 345 13.09 -40.57 -18.35
CA THR A 345 14.05 -40.49 -19.47
C THR A 345 15.45 -40.11 -18.99
N THR A 346 15.56 -39.24 -17.98
CA THR A 346 16.82 -38.93 -17.29
C THR A 346 16.69 -39.15 -15.77
N PRO A 347 17.62 -39.89 -15.13
CA PRO A 347 17.58 -40.10 -13.69
C PRO A 347 17.51 -38.78 -12.88
N GLY A 348 16.62 -38.77 -11.89
CA GLY A 348 16.31 -37.62 -11.06
C GLY A 348 15.29 -36.65 -11.67
N GLY A 349 14.59 -37.04 -12.75
CA GLY A 349 13.50 -36.28 -13.37
C GLY A 349 13.79 -35.82 -14.79
N THR A 350 12.78 -35.90 -15.67
CA THR A 350 12.78 -35.28 -17.00
C THR A 350 12.12 -33.90 -16.91
N PHE A 351 12.92 -32.83 -17.02
CA PHE A 351 12.45 -31.45 -16.85
C PHE A 351 13.08 -30.50 -17.88
N ALA A 352 12.38 -29.41 -18.13
CA ALA A 352 12.81 -28.38 -19.07
C ALA A 352 14.09 -27.68 -18.59
N THR A 353 14.93 -27.29 -19.54
CA THR A 353 16.18 -26.58 -19.24
C THR A 353 15.95 -25.17 -18.69
N ASN A 354 14.85 -24.52 -19.06
CA ASN A 354 14.51 -23.20 -18.54
C ASN A 354 14.05 -23.28 -17.07
N VAL A 355 14.41 -22.26 -16.31
CA VAL A 355 14.05 -22.12 -14.90
C VAL A 355 12.75 -21.34 -14.82
N LEU A 356 11.70 -21.96 -14.25
CA LEU A 356 10.45 -21.26 -14.00
C LEU A 356 10.67 -20.15 -12.99
N THR A 357 11.29 -20.42 -11.84
CA THR A 357 11.62 -19.39 -10.85
C THR A 357 12.76 -19.85 -9.96
N ALA A 358 13.45 -18.90 -9.32
CA ALA A 358 14.57 -19.20 -8.43
C ALA A 358 14.71 -18.18 -7.30
N ILE A 359 15.29 -18.64 -6.20
CA ILE A 359 15.89 -17.77 -5.18
C ILE A 359 17.39 -17.85 -5.41
N ALA A 360 17.97 -16.80 -5.99
CA ALA A 360 19.40 -16.77 -6.34
C ALA A 360 20.29 -16.82 -5.08
N ASP A 361 19.94 -16.01 -4.08
CA ASP A 361 20.66 -15.88 -2.80
C ASP A 361 19.75 -16.32 -1.64
N PRO A 362 19.53 -17.64 -1.46
CA PRO A 362 18.69 -18.11 -0.37
C PRO A 362 19.39 -17.89 0.98
N PRO A 363 18.62 -17.76 2.07
CA PRO A 363 19.18 -17.48 3.39
C PRO A 363 20.19 -18.55 3.84
N TYR A 364 21.16 -18.10 4.62
CA TYR A 364 22.14 -18.97 5.26
C TYR A 364 21.44 -20.02 6.13
N PHE A 365 21.91 -21.28 6.08
CA PHE A 365 21.23 -22.39 6.77
C PHE A 365 21.20 -22.23 8.29
N GLY A 366 22.11 -21.44 8.88
CA GLY A 366 22.08 -21.11 10.30
C GLY A 366 21.05 -20.03 10.68
N ASP A 367 20.60 -19.23 9.71
CA ASP A 367 19.68 -18.12 9.91
C ASP A 367 18.22 -18.50 9.62
N VAL A 368 18.00 -19.70 9.05
CA VAL A 368 16.64 -20.15 8.74
C VAL A 368 15.91 -20.67 9.97
N THR A 369 14.65 -20.29 10.10
CA THR A 369 13.79 -20.68 11.24
C THR A 369 12.69 -21.64 10.80
N ASN A 370 12.22 -22.49 11.73
CA ASN A 370 11.02 -23.31 11.51
C ASN A 370 9.83 -22.40 11.22
N GLY A 371 9.09 -22.70 10.15
CA GLY A 371 7.97 -21.92 9.66
C GLY A 371 8.37 -20.77 8.76
N GLN A 372 9.67 -20.51 8.54
CA GLN A 372 10.10 -19.46 7.62
C GLN A 372 9.65 -19.78 6.19
N ARG A 373 8.95 -18.83 5.57
CA ARG A 373 8.47 -18.94 4.20
C ARG A 373 9.52 -18.37 3.25
N LEU A 374 10.04 -19.22 2.36
CA LEU A 374 10.86 -18.79 1.24
C LEU A 374 9.94 -18.45 0.06
N VAL A 375 9.98 -17.19 -0.39
CA VAL A 375 9.13 -16.69 -1.47
C VAL A 375 9.95 -16.62 -2.75
N PHE A 376 9.52 -17.36 -3.76
CA PHE A 376 10.10 -17.33 -5.10
C PHE A 376 9.43 -16.21 -5.89
N PRO A 377 10.21 -15.36 -6.58
CA PRO A 377 9.64 -14.26 -7.34
C PRO A 377 8.78 -14.77 -8.50
N SER A 378 7.79 -13.97 -8.85
CA SER A 378 7.04 -14.08 -10.09
C SER A 378 7.97 -13.79 -11.27
N THR A 379 7.98 -14.65 -12.29
CA THR A 379 8.84 -14.52 -13.46
C THR A 379 8.03 -14.67 -14.75
N PRO A 380 8.53 -14.16 -15.89
CA PRO A 380 7.87 -14.35 -17.19
C PRO A 380 7.63 -15.82 -17.55
N ASP A 381 8.59 -16.71 -17.27
CA ASP A 381 8.49 -18.14 -17.58
C ASP A 381 7.42 -18.85 -16.73
N LEU A 382 7.34 -18.53 -15.43
CA LEU A 382 6.32 -19.08 -14.53
C LEU A 382 4.93 -18.58 -14.91
N LEU A 383 4.79 -17.29 -15.21
CA LEU A 383 3.54 -16.69 -15.70
C LEU A 383 3.08 -17.36 -16.99
N ALA A 384 3.97 -17.40 -18.00
CA ALA A 384 3.66 -17.98 -19.29
C ALA A 384 3.23 -19.45 -19.17
N ARG A 385 3.87 -20.20 -18.26
CA ARG A 385 3.49 -21.59 -18.02
C ARG A 385 2.10 -21.71 -17.38
N VAL A 386 1.80 -20.95 -16.34
CA VAL A 386 0.47 -20.96 -15.71
C VAL A 386 -0.60 -20.52 -16.71
N GLN A 387 -0.36 -19.44 -17.46
CA GLN A 387 -1.26 -18.96 -18.50
C GLN A 387 -1.52 -20.02 -19.59
N ALA A 388 -0.46 -20.73 -20.02
CA ALA A 388 -0.56 -21.81 -21.00
C ALA A 388 -1.42 -22.98 -20.47
N LEU A 389 -1.31 -23.33 -19.19
CA LEU A 389 -2.14 -24.38 -18.58
C LEU A 389 -3.61 -23.97 -18.50
N LEU A 390 -3.91 -22.71 -18.19
CA LEU A 390 -5.30 -22.23 -18.12
C LEU A 390 -6.00 -22.23 -19.48
N SER A 391 -5.26 -21.88 -20.53
CA SER A 391 -5.75 -21.81 -21.93
C SER A 391 -5.87 -23.18 -22.62
N GLN A 392 -5.37 -24.26 -22.01
CA GLN A 392 -5.54 -25.61 -22.54
C GLN A 392 -7.00 -26.09 -22.41
N SER A 393 -7.47 -26.78 -23.44
CA SER A 393 -8.76 -27.46 -23.47
C SER A 393 -8.75 -28.81 -22.74
N ALA A 394 -7.58 -29.30 -22.32
CA ALA A 394 -7.41 -30.56 -21.61
C ALA A 394 -7.88 -30.45 -20.15
N PRO A 395 -8.38 -31.54 -19.54
CA PRO A 395 -8.84 -31.54 -18.16
C PRO A 395 -7.71 -31.43 -17.12
N ASP A 396 -6.47 -31.78 -17.51
CA ASP A 396 -5.32 -31.78 -16.61
C ASP A 396 -4.59 -30.42 -16.60
N LYS A 397 -5.08 -29.49 -15.77
CA LYS A 397 -4.48 -28.15 -15.59
C LYS A 397 -3.49 -28.13 -14.42
N ILE A 398 -2.58 -29.10 -14.35
CA ILE A 398 -1.63 -29.21 -13.24
C ILE A 398 -0.30 -28.54 -13.59
N LEU A 399 0.10 -27.54 -12.81
CA LEU A 399 1.47 -27.02 -12.82
C LEU A 399 2.38 -28.00 -12.11
N ARG A 400 3.36 -28.56 -12.83
CA ARG A 400 4.30 -29.55 -12.31
C ARG A 400 5.71 -28.97 -12.28
N GLY A 401 6.38 -29.09 -11.14
CA GLY A 401 7.71 -28.53 -10.93
C GLY A 401 8.66 -29.51 -10.27
N VAL A 402 9.95 -29.37 -10.59
CA VAL A 402 11.05 -30.00 -9.84
C VAL A 402 11.89 -28.92 -9.18
N VAL A 403 12.08 -29.04 -7.87
CA VAL A 403 12.88 -28.13 -7.05
C VAL A 403 14.26 -28.75 -6.82
N ARG A 404 15.31 -28.00 -7.15
CA ARG A 404 16.69 -28.45 -7.01
C ARG A 404 17.64 -27.30 -6.68
N THR A 405 18.88 -27.65 -6.38
CA THR A 405 19.96 -26.69 -6.09
C THR A 405 21.17 -27.05 -6.96
N PRO A 406 21.23 -26.58 -8.22
CA PRO A 406 22.15 -27.08 -9.23
C PRO A 406 23.62 -27.07 -8.77
N SER A 407 24.08 -26.01 -8.10
CA SER A 407 25.45 -25.90 -7.60
C SER A 407 25.76 -26.89 -6.46
N LEU A 408 24.75 -27.30 -5.69
CA LEU A 408 24.92 -28.26 -4.59
C LEU A 408 25.06 -29.69 -5.11
N GLU A 409 24.54 -29.98 -6.31
CA GLU A 409 24.68 -31.30 -6.93
C GLU A 409 26.10 -31.55 -7.47
N THR A 410 26.82 -30.53 -7.92
CA THR A 410 28.11 -30.73 -8.61
C THR A 410 29.31 -30.01 -7.98
N GLY A 411 29.11 -29.05 -7.07
CA GLY A 411 30.16 -28.09 -6.67
C GLY A 411 30.67 -28.12 -5.23
N TYR A 412 30.01 -28.79 -4.28
CA TYR A 412 30.37 -28.71 -2.84
C TYR A 412 30.49 -30.08 -2.18
N THR A 413 31.46 -30.28 -1.29
CA THR A 413 31.66 -31.59 -0.62
C THR A 413 30.78 -31.79 0.62
N SER A 414 30.37 -30.70 1.29
CA SER A 414 29.60 -30.69 2.54
C SER A 414 28.10 -30.95 2.35
N ARG A 415 27.42 -31.26 3.47
CA ARG A 415 25.97 -31.48 3.53
C ARG A 415 25.23 -30.15 3.57
N LYS A 416 24.29 -29.97 2.66
CA LYS A 416 23.53 -28.74 2.43
C LYS A 416 22.12 -29.11 1.97
N LEU A 417 21.21 -29.28 2.92
CA LEU A 417 19.90 -29.88 2.67
C LEU A 417 18.77 -29.00 3.24
N TYR A 418 17.86 -28.57 2.36
CA TYR A 418 16.62 -27.92 2.74
C TYR A 418 15.52 -28.95 3.02
N ARG A 419 14.69 -28.63 4.02
CA ARG A 419 13.51 -29.40 4.42
C ARG A 419 12.28 -28.51 4.37
N PHE A 420 11.36 -28.83 3.48
CA PHE A 420 10.13 -28.05 3.29
C PHE A 420 8.90 -28.81 3.80
N ALA A 421 8.08 -28.15 4.62
CA ALA A 421 6.82 -28.70 5.12
C ALA A 421 5.65 -28.46 4.17
N GLU A 422 5.65 -27.33 3.47
CA GLU A 422 4.53 -26.85 2.67
C GLU A 422 5.03 -26.19 1.39
N ALA A 423 4.28 -26.33 0.31
CA ALA A 423 4.42 -25.54 -0.90
C ALA A 423 3.07 -24.93 -1.27
N ARG A 424 3.11 -23.67 -1.68
CA ARG A 424 1.92 -22.88 -1.98
C ARG A 424 2.16 -22.04 -3.22
N LEU A 425 1.16 -21.99 -4.10
CA LEU A 425 1.13 -21.13 -5.26
C LEU A 425 0.05 -20.07 -5.05
N ASP A 426 0.44 -18.80 -5.05
CA ASP A 426 -0.48 -17.68 -5.02
C ASP A 426 -0.60 -17.10 -6.43
N VAL A 427 -1.77 -17.24 -7.05
CA VAL A 427 -2.03 -16.77 -8.41
C VAL A 427 -2.92 -15.53 -8.34
N THR A 428 -2.55 -14.50 -9.10
CA THR A 428 -3.36 -13.31 -9.33
C THR A 428 -3.75 -13.29 -10.80
N TRP A 429 -5.03 -13.11 -11.10
CA TRP A 429 -5.53 -13.07 -12.47
C TRP A 429 -6.72 -12.12 -12.62
N VAL A 430 -7.00 -11.78 -13.86
CA VAL A 430 -8.16 -11.02 -14.32
C VAL A 430 -9.02 -11.93 -15.18
N ASP A 431 -10.33 -11.94 -14.96
CA ASP A 431 -11.28 -12.62 -15.84
C ASP A 431 -11.93 -11.58 -16.78
N PRO A 432 -11.50 -11.49 -18.05
CA PRO A 432 -12.05 -10.52 -18.99
C PRO A 432 -13.47 -10.87 -19.46
N SER A 433 -13.97 -12.08 -19.19
CA SER A 433 -15.33 -12.49 -19.53
C SER A 433 -16.37 -11.92 -18.57
N VAL A 434 -15.94 -11.54 -17.35
CA VAL A 434 -16.79 -10.91 -16.36
C VAL A 434 -17.05 -9.45 -16.76
N PRO A 435 -18.31 -8.98 -16.72
CA PRO A 435 -18.63 -7.58 -16.98
C PRO A 435 -17.82 -6.64 -16.06
N PRO A 436 -17.37 -5.47 -16.57
CA PRO A 436 -16.62 -4.54 -15.76
C PRO A 436 -17.49 -3.98 -14.64
N THR A 437 -16.85 -3.80 -13.48
CA THR A 437 -17.46 -3.21 -12.29
C THR A 437 -17.97 -1.79 -12.56
N ALA A 438 -17.20 -1.01 -13.31
CA ALA A 438 -17.57 0.33 -13.72
C ALA A 438 -17.07 0.63 -15.14
N ARG A 439 -17.65 1.66 -15.76
CA ARG A 439 -17.13 2.24 -17.00
C ARG A 439 -16.92 3.73 -16.76
N ILE A 440 -15.71 4.20 -17.03
CA ILE A 440 -15.34 5.59 -16.81
C ILE A 440 -15.23 6.35 -18.14
N ASN A 441 -15.66 7.60 -18.13
CA ASN A 441 -15.53 8.51 -19.26
C ASN A 441 -14.21 9.26 -19.15
N LEU A 442 -13.19 8.81 -19.89
CA LEU A 442 -11.85 9.40 -19.86
C LEU A 442 -11.75 10.74 -20.60
N LYS A 443 -12.85 11.23 -21.21
CA LYS A 443 -12.92 12.58 -21.78
C LYS A 443 -13.32 13.63 -20.76
N GLU A 444 -13.88 13.23 -19.63
CA GLU A 444 -14.39 14.14 -18.61
C GLU A 444 -13.39 14.27 -17.44
N GLN A 445 -13.31 15.50 -16.92
CA GLN A 445 -12.81 15.87 -15.58
C GLN A 445 -11.30 15.72 -15.30
N GLN A 446 -10.61 16.86 -15.35
CA GLN A 446 -9.22 17.04 -14.93
C GLN A 446 -9.08 17.03 -13.39
N ALA A 447 -7.92 16.62 -12.90
CA ALA A 447 -7.38 16.92 -11.57
C ALA A 447 -8.18 16.45 -10.32
N GLN A 448 -9.04 15.42 -10.43
CA GLN A 448 -9.82 14.90 -9.30
C GLN A 448 -9.90 13.37 -9.29
N TRP A 449 -9.97 12.80 -8.10
CA TRP A 449 -10.29 11.38 -7.89
C TRP A 449 -11.76 11.11 -8.21
N ARG A 450 -12.03 10.06 -8.98
CA ARG A 450 -13.40 9.67 -9.34
C ARG A 450 -13.78 8.36 -8.66
N PRO A 451 -14.71 8.38 -7.69
CA PRO A 451 -15.18 7.15 -7.07
C PRO A 451 -15.94 6.32 -8.11
N ILE A 452 -15.59 5.04 -8.20
CA ILE A 452 -16.27 4.06 -9.06
C ILE A 452 -17.17 3.11 -8.27
N GLY A 453 -17.07 3.10 -6.95
CA GLY A 453 -17.92 2.35 -6.05
C GLY A 453 -17.24 1.98 -4.74
N VAL A 454 -17.98 1.26 -3.89
CA VAL A 454 -17.52 0.71 -2.61
C VAL A 454 -17.42 -0.81 -2.74
N PHE A 455 -16.29 -1.37 -2.31
CA PHE A 455 -15.96 -2.78 -2.50
C PHE A 455 -15.38 -3.39 -1.23
N PRO A 456 -15.81 -4.61 -0.84
CA PRO A 456 -15.23 -5.31 0.29
C PRO A 456 -13.82 -5.79 -0.06
N ALA A 457 -12.85 -5.56 0.81
CA ALA A 457 -11.49 -6.05 0.69
C ALA A 457 -11.07 -6.82 1.95
N GLY A 458 -10.17 -7.78 1.77
CA GLY A 458 -9.47 -8.44 2.88
C GLY A 458 -8.03 -7.95 3.01
N VAL A 459 -7.25 -8.56 3.91
CA VAL A 459 -5.80 -8.29 4.06
C VAL A 459 -4.98 -8.52 2.79
N ASP A 460 -5.53 -9.20 1.79
CA ASP A 460 -4.87 -9.53 0.52
C ASP A 460 -4.87 -8.37 -0.50
N GLY A 461 -5.57 -7.26 -0.23
CA GLY A 461 -5.65 -6.12 -1.16
C GLY A 461 -6.92 -6.12 -2.02
N LEU A 462 -7.25 -4.96 -2.59
CA LEU A 462 -8.02 -4.88 -3.83
C LEU A 462 -7.09 -4.98 -5.04
N ARG A 463 -7.63 -5.39 -6.17
CA ARG A 463 -6.97 -5.31 -7.47
C ARG A 463 -7.86 -4.55 -8.42
N ILE A 464 -7.35 -3.49 -9.02
CA ILE A 464 -8.11 -2.62 -9.90
C ILE A 464 -7.49 -2.71 -11.29
N ALA A 465 -8.20 -3.29 -12.26
CA ALA A 465 -7.75 -3.34 -13.64
C ALA A 465 -8.41 -2.23 -14.44
N ILE A 466 -7.60 -1.37 -15.05
CA ILE A 466 -8.05 -0.43 -16.08
C ILE A 466 -7.69 -1.05 -17.43
N GLY A 467 -8.70 -1.44 -18.21
CA GLY A 467 -8.46 -2.20 -19.43
C GLY A 467 -9.05 -1.58 -20.69
N THR A 468 -8.67 -2.16 -21.82
CA THR A 468 -9.21 -1.80 -23.12
C THR A 468 -10.48 -2.62 -23.35
N GLY A 469 -11.63 -1.95 -23.43
CA GLY A 469 -12.90 -2.59 -23.82
C GLY A 469 -12.90 -3.02 -25.29
N GLY A 470 -14.07 -3.06 -25.92
CA GLY A 470 -14.20 -3.28 -27.37
C GLY A 470 -13.62 -2.15 -28.23
N THR A 471 -14.14 -1.96 -29.45
CA THR A 471 -13.61 -1.06 -30.51
C THR A 471 -13.75 0.44 -30.22
N ASP A 472 -13.19 0.92 -29.10
CA ASP A 472 -13.27 2.32 -28.66
C ASP A 472 -11.90 3.01 -28.66
N ALA A 473 -11.87 4.34 -28.46
CA ALA A 473 -10.69 5.21 -28.57
C ALA A 473 -9.59 4.96 -27.52
N TYR A 474 -8.60 5.86 -27.37
CA TYR A 474 -7.46 5.64 -26.45
C TYR A 474 -7.92 5.43 -25.00
N VAL A 475 -7.42 4.36 -24.37
CA VAL A 475 -7.57 4.13 -22.93
C VAL A 475 -6.29 4.56 -22.25
N THR A 476 -6.43 5.27 -21.13
CA THR A 476 -5.33 5.70 -20.28
C THR A 476 -5.43 5.04 -18.90
N ALA A 477 -4.28 4.75 -18.32
CA ALA A 477 -4.15 4.23 -16.96
C ALA A 477 -3.07 5.04 -16.24
N ASP A 478 -3.41 5.62 -15.10
CA ASP A 478 -2.59 6.60 -14.42
C ASP A 478 -2.50 6.26 -12.92
N ALA A 479 -3.54 6.53 -12.13
CA ALA A 479 -3.52 6.15 -10.71
C ALA A 479 -4.87 5.65 -10.19
N VAL A 480 -4.82 4.87 -9.10
CA VAL A 480 -5.98 4.42 -8.33
C VAL A 480 -5.81 4.78 -6.86
N ARG A 481 -6.92 5.07 -6.18
CA ARG A 481 -6.98 5.30 -4.74
C ARG A 481 -8.01 4.35 -4.15
N VAL A 482 -7.69 3.75 -3.01
CA VAL A 482 -8.66 3.06 -2.17
C VAL A 482 -8.70 3.77 -0.83
N ASP A 483 -9.88 3.94 -0.24
CA ASP A 483 -10.12 4.57 1.06
C ASP A 483 -11.09 3.68 1.85
N ILE A 484 -10.93 3.45 3.16
CA ILE A 484 -11.90 2.65 3.93
C ILE A 484 -13.28 3.33 3.86
N ALA A 485 -14.28 2.60 3.38
CA ALA A 485 -15.66 2.97 3.44
C ALA A 485 -16.22 2.63 4.82
N ARG A 486 -16.27 3.63 5.71
CA ARG A 486 -17.00 3.54 6.97
C ARG A 486 -18.41 4.09 6.78
N SER A 487 -19.43 3.35 7.21
CA SER A 487 -20.84 3.74 7.06
C SER A 487 -21.32 4.84 8.02
N ASP A 488 -20.46 5.27 8.95
CA ASP A 488 -20.71 6.28 9.98
C ASP A 488 -19.96 7.60 9.74
N ILE A 489 -19.09 7.67 8.73
CA ILE A 489 -18.27 8.83 8.40
C ILE A 489 -18.27 8.95 6.88
N ASP A 490 -18.89 9.99 6.35
CA ASP A 490 -18.56 10.40 4.99
C ASP A 490 -17.09 10.88 5.03
N PRO A 491 -16.15 10.25 4.31
CA PRO A 491 -14.74 10.66 4.36
C PRO A 491 -14.55 12.11 3.89
N ASP A 492 -15.51 12.64 3.13
CA ASP A 492 -15.52 14.02 2.70
C ASP A 492 -16.37 14.93 3.61
N ASP A 493 -17.14 14.42 4.58
CA ASP A 493 -17.97 15.16 5.54
C ASP A 493 -17.96 14.46 6.93
N TYR A 494 -16.98 14.83 7.76
CA TYR A 494 -16.64 14.09 8.99
C TYR A 494 -17.68 14.19 10.11
N ASP A 495 -18.57 15.18 10.08
CA ASP A 495 -19.65 15.33 11.06
C ASP A 495 -21.04 15.05 10.47
N GLY A 496 -21.12 14.68 9.19
CA GLY A 496 -22.34 14.28 8.50
C GLY A 496 -23.35 15.43 8.36
N ASN A 497 -22.87 16.69 8.40
CA ASN A 497 -23.73 17.86 8.36
C ASN A 497 -24.13 18.26 6.92
N GLY A 498 -23.50 17.65 5.91
CA GLY A 498 -23.71 17.90 4.48
C GLY A 498 -22.81 18.99 3.90
N LEU A 499 -21.75 19.40 4.60
CA LEU A 499 -20.68 20.24 4.09
C LEU A 499 -19.40 19.42 3.94
N PRO A 500 -18.70 19.48 2.79
CA PRO A 500 -17.44 18.81 2.65
C PRO A 500 -16.35 19.40 3.57
N ASN A 501 -15.61 18.56 4.29
CA ASN A 501 -14.45 18.90 5.09
C ASN A 501 -13.49 19.83 4.34
N ALA A 502 -13.19 19.55 3.07
CA ALA A 502 -12.30 20.39 2.27
C ALA A 502 -12.83 21.81 2.07
N TRP A 503 -14.15 21.95 1.95
CA TRP A 503 -14.81 23.26 1.83
C TRP A 503 -14.85 23.98 3.19
N GLU A 504 -15.18 23.27 4.27
CA GLU A 504 -15.12 23.81 5.63
C GLU A 504 -13.70 24.26 6.00
N ARG A 505 -12.68 23.49 5.61
CA ARG A 505 -11.26 23.84 5.82
C ARG A 505 -10.89 25.13 5.11
N ARG A 506 -11.30 25.26 3.85
CA ARG A 506 -10.97 26.39 3.00
C ARG A 506 -11.51 27.69 3.59
N TRP A 507 -12.76 27.68 4.03
CA TRP A 507 -13.44 28.91 4.44
C TRP A 507 -13.41 29.14 5.95
N PHE A 508 -13.64 28.10 6.74
CA PHE A 508 -13.81 28.19 8.19
C PHE A 508 -12.63 27.67 9.01
N LEU A 509 -11.59 27.15 8.36
CA LEU A 509 -10.38 26.63 9.02
C LEU A 509 -10.65 25.44 9.97
N GLN A 510 -11.75 24.72 9.73
CA GLN A 510 -12.20 23.57 10.53
C GLN A 510 -12.75 22.46 9.63
N GLU A 511 -12.87 21.25 10.17
CA GLU A 511 -13.33 20.04 9.45
C GLU A 511 -14.61 19.47 10.04
N THR A 512 -15.20 20.15 11.04
CA THR A 512 -16.42 19.75 11.73
C THR A 512 -17.00 20.98 12.42
N GLY A 513 -18.32 21.04 12.58
CA GLY A 513 -19.03 22.02 13.38
C GLY A 513 -19.35 23.33 12.66
N THR A 514 -19.15 23.40 11.35
CA THR A 514 -19.67 24.52 10.55
C THR A 514 -21.17 24.30 10.37
N ASP A 515 -21.99 25.29 10.73
CA ASP A 515 -23.44 25.17 10.53
C ASP A 515 -23.78 25.31 9.03
N PRO A 516 -24.36 24.29 8.37
CA PRO A 516 -24.77 24.37 6.97
C PRO A 516 -25.85 25.43 6.70
N LEU A 517 -26.56 25.88 7.74
CA LEU A 517 -27.63 26.87 7.67
C LEU A 517 -27.17 28.29 8.05
N ALA A 518 -25.91 28.46 8.49
CA ALA A 518 -25.37 29.79 8.76
C ALA A 518 -25.10 30.56 7.47
N ASP A 519 -25.24 31.88 7.55
CA ASP A 519 -24.98 32.87 6.49
C ASP A 519 -23.99 33.90 7.08
N PRO A 520 -22.68 33.60 7.04
CA PRO A 520 -21.67 34.40 7.74
C PRO A 520 -21.44 35.78 7.12
N ASP A 521 -21.62 35.91 5.81
CA ASP A 521 -21.42 37.15 5.08
C ASP A 521 -22.71 37.99 4.92
N GLY A 522 -23.86 37.40 5.25
CA GLY A 522 -25.17 38.05 5.32
C GLY A 522 -25.77 38.33 3.94
N ASP A 523 -25.34 37.59 2.92
CA ASP A 523 -25.79 37.78 1.53
C ASP A 523 -27.12 37.07 1.20
N GLY A 524 -27.62 36.29 2.17
CA GLY A 524 -28.86 35.53 2.07
C GLY A 524 -28.67 34.11 1.56
N SER A 525 -27.44 33.69 1.23
CA SER A 525 -27.09 32.33 0.84
C SER A 525 -26.48 31.60 2.05
N PRO A 526 -27.10 30.53 2.57
CA PRO A 526 -26.49 29.75 3.64
C PRO A 526 -25.29 28.94 3.12
N ASN A 527 -24.36 28.60 4.01
CA ASN A 527 -23.14 27.83 3.73
C ASN A 527 -23.35 26.63 2.81
N ARG A 528 -24.44 25.87 2.97
CA ARG A 528 -24.77 24.74 2.09
C ARG A 528 -24.97 25.18 0.63
N GLU A 529 -25.75 26.23 0.42
CA GLU A 529 -26.08 26.77 -0.90
C GLU A 529 -24.84 27.38 -1.56
N GLU A 530 -23.98 28.00 -0.76
CA GLU A 530 -22.70 28.55 -1.22
C GLU A 530 -21.68 27.47 -1.56
N CYS A 531 -21.66 26.38 -0.79
CA CYS A 531 -20.87 25.21 -1.10
C CYS A 531 -21.27 24.59 -2.45
N GLU A 532 -22.57 24.39 -2.67
CA GLU A 532 -23.11 23.87 -3.93
C GLU A 532 -22.85 24.81 -5.12
N ARG A 533 -22.89 26.12 -4.89
CA ARG A 533 -22.66 27.15 -5.91
C ARG A 533 -21.19 27.46 -6.15
N GLY A 534 -20.32 27.08 -5.22
CA GLY A 534 -18.93 27.47 -5.27
C GLY A 534 -18.70 28.96 -5.07
N THR A 535 -19.50 29.60 -4.23
CA THR A 535 -19.26 30.97 -3.79
C THR A 535 -18.39 30.98 -2.53
N ASP A 536 -17.90 32.16 -2.18
CA ASP A 536 -17.07 32.40 -1.00
C ASP A 536 -18.01 32.82 0.13
N PRO A 537 -18.20 31.99 1.16
CA PRO A 537 -19.17 32.24 2.23
C PRO A 537 -18.75 33.32 3.22
N LEU A 538 -17.63 33.99 2.94
CA LEU A 538 -17.11 35.12 3.69
C LEU A 538 -17.08 36.40 2.85
N ASP A 539 -17.51 36.37 1.58
CA ASP A 539 -17.59 37.54 0.71
C ASP A 539 -19.01 37.72 0.14
N PRO A 540 -19.78 38.72 0.61
CA PRO A 540 -21.16 38.96 0.17
C PRO A 540 -21.28 39.47 -1.27
N ARG A 541 -20.14 39.67 -1.93
CA ARG A 541 -20.01 40.02 -3.35
C ARG A 541 -19.55 38.84 -4.20
N SER A 542 -19.33 37.68 -3.59
CA SER A 542 -19.07 36.45 -4.32
C SER A 542 -20.30 36.14 -5.17
N ARG A 543 -20.07 35.97 -6.46
CA ARG A 543 -21.12 35.70 -7.44
C ARG A 543 -20.69 34.51 -8.28
N TYR A 544 -21.69 33.73 -8.66
CA TYR A 544 -21.52 32.61 -9.56
C TYR A 544 -20.86 33.08 -10.86
N THR A 545 -19.61 32.69 -11.11
CA THR A 545 -18.96 32.96 -12.39
C THR A 545 -19.33 31.81 -13.30
N ALA A 546 -20.29 32.00 -14.22
CA ALA A 546 -20.68 30.98 -15.18
C ALA A 546 -19.45 30.58 -16.01
N GLY A 547 -18.85 29.43 -15.69
CA GLY A 547 -17.60 28.95 -16.30
C GLY A 547 -16.59 28.38 -15.31
N THR A 548 -16.69 28.68 -14.01
CA THR A 548 -15.84 28.11 -12.97
C THR A 548 -16.66 27.13 -12.15
N ARG A 549 -16.64 25.84 -12.51
CA ARG A 549 -17.21 24.80 -11.66
C ARG A 549 -16.29 24.65 -10.46
N LEU A 550 -16.80 24.89 -9.25
CA LEU A 550 -16.07 24.48 -8.05
C LEU A 550 -15.85 22.97 -8.13
N LEU A 551 -14.60 22.58 -7.93
CA LEU A 551 -14.16 21.21 -7.73
C LEU A 551 -14.74 20.75 -6.38
N LEU A 552 -16.01 20.37 -6.37
CA LEU A 552 -16.59 19.51 -5.33
C LEU A 552 -15.92 18.14 -5.53
N ASN A 553 -14.91 17.87 -4.70
CA ASN A 553 -14.32 16.54 -4.51
C ASN A 553 -15.22 15.79 -3.54
#